data_AF-A0A971V0L9-F1
#
_entry.id   AF-A0A971V0L9-F1
#
_cell.length_a   1.000
_cell.length_b   1.000
_cell.length_c   1.000
_cell.angle_alpha   90.00
_cell.angle_beta   90.00
_cell.angle_gamma   90.00
#
_symmetry.space_group_name_H-M   'P 1'
#
loop_
_entity.id
_entity.type
_entity.pdbx_description
1 polymer ?
#
loop_
_entity_poly.entity_id
_entity_poly.type
_entity_poly.pdbx_seq_one_letter_code
_entity_poly.pdbx_strand_id
1 'polypeptide(L)'
;MSEWKEYKLGMLGWVITGKTPSKNNPVDWGNEIPFITPSDYKNYGKFARAADRNLSQIGVERLRNKILPPNSILVTCIGSDMGKVVMNKIGVITNQQINSIIPDSNLVLC
;
A
#
# COMPACT_ATOMS: atom_id res chain seq x y z
N MET A 1 -20.60 -14.57 26.91
CA MET A 1 -20.05 -13.68 25.87
C MET A 1 -18.55 -13.79 25.96
N SER A 2 -17.86 -14.10 24.86
CA SER A 2 -16.39 -14.12 24.87
C SER A 2 -15.85 -12.70 25.03
N GLU A 3 -14.81 -12.54 25.84
CA GLU A 3 -14.11 -11.27 26.00
C GLU A 3 -13.31 -10.93 24.73
N TRP A 4 -13.26 -9.65 24.36
CA TRP A 4 -12.40 -9.18 23.28
C TRP A 4 -10.94 -9.34 23.67
N LYS A 5 -10.12 -9.88 22.77
CA LYS A 5 -8.67 -9.98 22.95
C LYS A 5 -7.97 -8.86 22.20
N GLU A 6 -6.97 -8.28 22.85
CA GLU A 6 -6.12 -7.26 22.26
C GLU A 6 -4.94 -7.89 21.52
N TYR A 7 -4.64 -7.36 20.33
CA TYR A 7 -3.51 -7.79 19.51
C TYR A 7 -2.71 -6.60 19.02
N LYS A 8 -1.39 -6.77 18.89
CA LYS A 8 -0.54 -5.80 18.19
C LYS A 8 -0.74 -5.95 16.69
N LEU A 9 -0.70 -4.85 15.94
CA LEU A 9 -0.90 -4.88 14.49
C LEU A 9 0.08 -5.81 13.77
N GLY A 10 1.34 -5.86 14.21
CA GLY A 10 2.35 -6.77 13.66
C GLY A 10 2.10 -8.26 13.91
N MET A 11 1.10 -8.61 14.74
CA MET A 11 0.63 -9.99 14.90
C MET A 11 -0.42 -10.37 13.86
N LEU A 12 -1.03 -9.37 13.18
CA LEU A 12 -2.09 -9.57 12.21
C LEU A 12 -1.57 -9.70 10.76
N GLY A 13 -0.29 -9.42 10.56
CA GLY A 13 0.36 -9.43 9.26
C GLY A 13 1.58 -8.52 9.19
N TRP A 14 2.00 -8.21 7.97
CA TRP A 14 3.22 -7.42 7.72
C TRP A 14 2.90 -5.96 7.45
N VAL A 15 3.61 -5.06 8.13
CA VAL A 15 3.50 -3.62 7.89
C VAL A 15 4.62 -3.17 6.95
N ILE A 16 4.24 -2.56 5.82
CA ILE A 16 5.15 -2.07 4.78
C ILE A 16 4.94 -0.56 4.61
N THR A 17 6.00 0.20 4.84
CA THR A 17 6.07 1.60 4.42
C THR A 17 6.51 1.69 2.96
N GLY A 18 5.78 2.47 2.17
CA GLY A 18 6.05 2.70 0.77
C GLY A 18 7.37 3.43 0.50
N LYS A 19 7.72 3.58 -0.79
CA LYS A 19 8.96 4.22 -1.22
C LYS A 19 8.78 4.84 -2.61
N THR A 20 9.12 6.11 -2.74
CA THR A 20 9.20 6.82 -4.02
C THR A 20 10.52 6.52 -4.71
N PRO A 21 10.52 6.22 -6.02
CA PRO A 21 11.74 6.19 -6.84
C PRO A 21 12.55 7.47 -6.73
N SER A 22 13.86 7.38 -6.96
CA SER A 22 14.71 8.58 -7.00
C SER A 22 14.29 9.48 -8.16
N LYS A 23 14.21 10.79 -7.93
CA LYS A 23 13.95 11.77 -9.00
C LYS A 23 15.00 11.74 -10.11
N ASN A 24 16.20 11.25 -9.82
CA ASN A 24 17.29 11.12 -10.78
C ASN A 24 17.15 9.89 -11.70
N ASN A 25 16.11 9.06 -11.50
CA ASN A 25 15.86 7.86 -12.29
C ASN A 25 14.49 7.96 -13.00
N PRO A 26 14.36 8.79 -14.06
CA PRO A 26 13.09 8.93 -14.78
C PRO A 26 12.60 7.62 -15.39
N VAL A 27 13.52 6.69 -15.70
CA VAL A 27 13.24 5.35 -16.22
C VAL A 27 12.44 4.45 -15.26
N ASP A 28 12.34 4.80 -13.98
CA ASP A 28 11.55 4.05 -13.00
C ASP A 28 10.03 4.25 -13.23
N TRP A 29 9.63 5.27 -13.98
CA TRP A 29 8.23 5.56 -14.31
C TRP A 29 7.84 4.94 -15.65
N GLY A 30 6.62 4.44 -15.75
CA GLY A 30 6.14 3.69 -16.92
C GLY A 30 4.65 3.40 -16.81
N ASN A 31 4.21 2.23 -17.28
CA ASN A 31 2.80 1.84 -17.37
C ASN A 31 2.48 0.46 -16.74
N GLU A 32 3.38 -0.12 -15.95
CA GLU A 32 3.24 -1.50 -15.48
C GLU A 32 2.43 -1.62 -14.19
N ILE A 33 2.90 -1.02 -13.08
CA ILE A 33 2.28 -1.16 -11.75
C ILE A 33 1.90 0.21 -11.19
N PRO A 34 0.68 0.39 -10.66
CA PRO A 34 0.27 1.64 -10.01
C PRO A 34 1.16 2.04 -8.85
N PHE A 35 1.51 3.33 -8.86
CA PHE A 35 2.21 4.01 -7.79
C PHE A 35 1.23 4.91 -7.03
N ILE A 36 0.67 4.39 -5.94
CA ILE A 36 -0.35 5.09 -5.15
C ILE A 36 0.27 6.12 -4.21
N THR A 37 -0.32 7.30 -4.20
CA THR A 37 -0.03 8.41 -3.31
C THR A 37 -1.32 8.89 -2.62
N PRO A 38 -1.23 9.71 -1.56
CA PRO A 38 -2.43 10.25 -0.91
C PRO A 38 -3.37 11.02 -1.85
N SER A 39 -2.85 11.69 -2.89
CA SER A 39 -3.67 12.43 -3.85
C SER A 39 -4.59 11.54 -4.68
N ASP A 40 -4.27 10.24 -4.83
CA ASP A 40 -5.12 9.31 -5.57
C ASP A 40 -6.39 8.92 -4.79
N TYR A 41 -6.43 9.11 -3.46
CA TYR A 41 -7.55 8.67 -2.61
C TYR A 41 -8.87 9.35 -2.94
N LYS A 42 -8.83 10.56 -3.54
CA LYS A 42 -10.04 11.24 -4.04
C LYS A 42 -10.78 10.44 -5.12
N ASN A 43 -10.06 9.56 -5.82
CA ASN A 43 -10.59 8.71 -6.89
C ASN A 43 -11.10 7.36 -6.36
N TYR A 44 -10.96 7.10 -5.06
CA TYR A 44 -11.29 5.81 -4.45
C TYR A 44 -12.51 5.92 -3.55
N GLY A 45 -13.36 4.90 -3.63
CA GLY A 45 -14.25 4.55 -2.52
C GLY A 45 -13.47 3.66 -1.54
N LYS A 46 -14.00 2.46 -1.27
CA LYS A 46 -13.34 1.47 -0.40
C LYS A 46 -12.11 0.81 -1.04
N PHE A 47 -11.97 0.88 -2.36
CA PHE A 47 -11.05 0.05 -3.12
C PHE A 47 -10.20 0.84 -4.11
N ALA A 48 -8.89 0.61 -4.08
CA ALA A 48 -7.93 1.14 -5.05
C ALA A 48 -7.71 0.14 -6.20
N ARG A 49 -7.83 0.61 -7.44
CA ARG A 49 -7.72 -0.21 -8.67
C ARG A 49 -6.77 0.37 -9.74
N ALA A 50 -6.34 1.61 -9.57
CA ALA A 50 -5.45 2.34 -10.47
C ALA A 50 -4.86 3.52 -9.71
N ALA A 51 -3.85 4.17 -10.24
CA ALA A 51 -3.31 5.43 -9.73
C ALA A 51 -3.03 6.37 -10.90
N ASP A 52 -2.83 7.66 -10.62
CA ASP A 52 -2.52 8.66 -11.63
C ASP A 52 -1.15 8.40 -12.29
N ARG A 53 -0.26 7.63 -11.63
CA ARG A 53 1.06 7.26 -12.14
C ARG A 53 1.34 5.78 -11.94
N ASN A 54 2.12 5.20 -12.86
CA ASN A 54 2.61 3.84 -12.76
C ASN A 54 4.15 3.80 -12.83
N LEU A 55 4.72 2.74 -12.26
CA LEU A 55 6.12 2.40 -12.43
C LEU A 55 6.33 1.59 -13.70
N SER A 56 7.52 1.68 -14.27
CA SER A 56 8.00 0.75 -15.29
C SER A 56 8.42 -0.57 -14.65
N GLN A 57 8.68 -1.59 -15.47
CA GLN A 57 9.22 -2.86 -14.98
C GLN A 57 10.55 -2.68 -14.22
N ILE A 58 11.40 -1.75 -14.67
CA ILE A 58 12.68 -1.40 -14.00
C ILE A 58 12.42 -0.80 -12.62
N GLY A 59 11.47 0.14 -12.52
CA GLY A 59 11.10 0.77 -11.26
C GLY A 59 10.49 -0.23 -10.27
N VAL A 60 9.66 -1.14 -10.77
CA VAL A 60 9.09 -2.24 -9.98
C VAL A 60 10.18 -3.15 -9.42
N GLU A 61 11.13 -3.60 -10.26
CA GLU A 61 12.21 -4.49 -9.79
C GLU A 61 13.08 -3.82 -8.73
N ARG A 62 13.41 -2.53 -8.91
CA ARG A 62 14.14 -1.74 -7.91
C ARG A 62 13.41 -1.60 -6.57
N LEU A 63 12.08 -1.66 -6.59
CA LEU A 63 11.21 -1.55 -5.44
C LEU A 63 10.48 -2.86 -5.13
N ARG A 64 11.03 -4.02 -5.54
CA ARG A 64 10.34 -5.31 -5.44
C ARG A 64 9.85 -5.66 -4.04
N ASN A 65 10.60 -5.28 -3.01
CA ASN A 65 10.26 -5.51 -1.60
C ASN A 65 9.18 -4.54 -1.05
N LYS A 66 8.67 -3.65 -1.90
CA LYS A 66 7.60 -2.69 -1.61
C LYS A 66 6.31 -3.00 -2.37
N ILE A 67 6.30 -4.05 -3.19
CA ILE A 67 5.10 -4.51 -3.88
C ILE A 67 4.12 -5.04 -2.83
N LEU A 68 2.90 -4.51 -2.88
CA LEU A 68 1.79 -4.93 -2.04
C LEU A 68 0.87 -5.84 -2.86
N PRO A 69 0.59 -7.07 -2.39
CA PRO A 69 -0.35 -7.96 -3.06
C PRO A 69 -1.78 -7.40 -2.95
N PRO A 70 -2.70 -7.84 -3.82
CA PRO A 70 -4.12 -7.53 -3.68
C PRO A 70 -4.64 -7.81 -2.26
N ASN A 71 -5.62 -7.03 -1.83
CA ASN A 71 -6.25 -7.08 -0.50
C ASN A 71 -5.34 -6.66 0.67
N SER A 72 -4.30 -5.88 0.42
CA SER A 72 -3.59 -5.14 1.46
C SER A 72 -4.42 -3.91 1.88
N ILE A 73 -4.26 -3.46 3.13
CA ILE A 73 -4.87 -2.24 3.66
C ILE A 73 -3.88 -1.10 3.54
N LEU A 74 -4.24 -0.02 2.86
CA LEU A 74 -3.38 1.15 2.63
C LEU A 74 -3.86 2.31 3.51
N VAL A 75 -3.00 2.78 4.43
CA VAL A 75 -3.32 3.84 5.38
C VAL A 75 -2.40 5.03 5.16
N THR A 76 -2.98 6.21 4.94
CA THR A 76 -2.21 7.46 4.90
C THR A 76 -1.78 7.85 6.32
N CYS A 77 -0.49 8.07 6.52
CA CYS A 77 0.10 8.34 7.83
C CYS A 77 0.79 9.71 7.94
N ILE A 78 0.86 10.48 6.85
CA ILE A 78 1.58 11.76 6.79
C ILE A 78 0.79 12.79 5.98
N GLY A 79 0.69 14.02 6.49
CA GLY A 79 0.06 15.16 5.81
C GLY A 79 -1.40 15.37 6.21
N SER A 80 -2.07 16.32 5.55
CA SER A 80 -3.48 16.68 5.81
C SER A 80 -4.46 15.54 5.55
N ASP A 81 -4.07 14.56 4.73
CA ASP A 81 -4.88 13.40 4.36
C ASP A 81 -4.69 12.20 5.30
N MET A 82 -4.09 12.37 6.47
CA MET A 82 -3.83 11.27 7.42
C MET A 82 -5.12 10.56 7.86
N GLY A 83 -5.06 9.24 7.98
CA GLY A 83 -6.16 8.39 8.47
C GLY A 83 -7.13 7.91 7.39
N LYS A 84 -6.87 8.21 6.11
CA LYS A 84 -7.64 7.64 5.00
C LYS A 84 -7.23 6.19 4.76
N VAL A 85 -8.22 5.34 4.52
CA VAL A 85 -8.03 3.89 4.39
C VAL A 85 -8.71 3.37 3.13
N VAL A 86 -7.97 2.60 2.34
CA VAL A 86 -8.49 1.86 1.19
C VAL A 86 -7.87 0.47 1.13
N MET A 87 -8.52 -0.45 0.44
CA MET A 87 -7.96 -1.77 0.14
C MET A 87 -7.61 -1.87 -1.34
N ASN A 88 -6.39 -2.26 -1.69
CA ASN A 88 -6.02 -2.45 -3.09
C ASN A 88 -6.62 -3.74 -3.67
N LYS A 89 -6.98 -3.73 -4.95
CA LYS A 89 -7.51 -4.92 -5.66
C LYS A 89 -6.57 -5.50 -6.70
N ILE A 90 -5.44 -4.83 -6.93
CA ILE A 90 -4.36 -5.26 -7.82
C ILE A 90 -3.03 -5.05 -7.11
N GLY A 91 -1.93 -5.59 -7.66
CA GLY A 91 -0.59 -5.31 -7.14
C GLY A 91 -0.26 -3.83 -7.28
N VAL A 92 0.28 -3.21 -6.22
CA VAL A 92 0.59 -1.78 -6.19
C VAL A 92 1.88 -1.51 -5.42
N ILE A 93 2.48 -0.34 -5.63
CA ILE A 93 3.52 0.24 -4.77
C ILE A 93 3.01 1.60 -4.27
N THR A 94 3.32 1.97 -3.04
CA THR A 94 2.91 3.26 -2.46
C THR A 94 4.11 4.17 -2.21
N ASN A 95 3.87 5.47 -2.01
CA ASN A 95 4.89 6.40 -1.54
C ASN A 95 5.13 6.32 -0.01
N GLN A 96 6.11 7.06 0.51
CA GLN A 96 6.48 7.04 1.93
C GLN A 96 5.41 7.59 2.88
N GLN A 97 4.35 8.22 2.37
CA GLN A 97 3.27 8.77 3.21
C GLN A 97 2.23 7.70 3.59
N ILE A 98 2.35 6.49 3.05
CA ILE A 98 1.39 5.40 3.24
C ILE A 98 2.09 4.21 3.89
N ASN A 99 1.53 3.78 5.02
CA ASN A 99 1.85 2.49 5.64
C ASN A 99 0.75 1.50 5.27
N SER A 100 1.17 0.30 4.90
CA SER A 100 0.26 -0.73 4.42
C SER A 100 0.35 -1.97 5.28
N ILE A 101 -0.76 -2.65 5.49
CA ILE A 101 -0.83 -3.93 6.19
C ILE A 101 -1.14 -5.00 5.16
N ILE A 102 -0.30 -6.02 5.07
CA ILE A 102 -0.57 -7.26 4.35
C ILE A 102 -1.08 -8.25 5.39
N PRO A 103 -2.39 -8.56 5.44
CA PRO A 103 -2.92 -9.49 6.43
C PRO A 103 -2.36 -10.90 6.26
N ASP A 104 -2.11 -11.60 7.36
CA ASP A 104 -1.85 -13.04 7.32
C ASP A 104 -3.18 -13.79 7.13
N SER A 105 -3.38 -14.37 5.95
CA SER A 105 -4.60 -15.11 5.62
C SER A 105 -4.75 -16.42 6.40
N ASN A 106 -3.68 -16.91 7.03
CA ASN A 106 -3.71 -18.14 7.82
C ASN A 106 -3.95 -17.87 9.31
N LEU A 107 -3.99 -16.60 9.72
CA LEU A 107 -4.20 -16.25 11.11
C LEU A 107 -5.66 -16.47 11.51
N VAL A 108 -5.87 -17.46 12.37
CA VAL A 108 -7.14 -17.68 13.06
C VAL A 108 -7.02 -17.07 14.47
N LEU A 109 -7.79 -16.03 14.74
CA LEU A 109 -7.89 -15.44 16.07
C LEU A 109 -8.92 -16.22 16.89
N CYS A 110 -8.49 -16.78 18.02
CA CYS A 110 -9.32 -17.53 18.96
C CYS A 110 -9.98 -16.63 20.00
#